data_AF-A0A7U9NCX2-F1
#
_entry.id   AF-A0A7U9NCX2-F1
#
_cell.length_a   1.000
_cell.length_b   1.000
_cell.length_c   1.000
_cell.angle_alpha   90.00
_cell.angle_beta   90.00
_cell.angle_gamma   90.00
#
_symmetry.space_group_name_H-M   'P 1'
#
loop_
_entity.id
_entity.type
_entity.pdbx_description
1 polymer ?
#
loop_
_entity_poly.entity_id
_entity_poly.type
_entity_poly.pdbx_seq_one_letter_code
_entity_poly.pdbx_strand_id
1 'polypeptide(L)'
;MKEKKTIDRKAFLSLAGFVIVFVVFAILTRGRSLARTNLITVFNQAFFIMLAGIGATFVYAHGGIDLSIGALQGMCVFVAVRLMIDVNLFVGAITAMVLGAASGAFLGAVSTYAQIPVFIAGLSLQYIWKGLLKVATSKETINIPAGYTWLDSWGIKVLILAVVFSVVYYLFTYTRFGRYIKAIGGSSEVARLSGINVERYIVLSYVVDTITIS
;
A
#
# COMPACT_ATOMS: atom_id res chain seq x y z
N MET A 1 -28.52 15.12 -27.49
CA MET A 1 -28.40 13.65 -27.64
C MET A 1 -27.98 13.08 -26.29
N LYS A 2 -28.85 12.38 -25.57
CA LYS A 2 -28.51 11.72 -24.28
C LYS A 2 -27.77 10.43 -24.60
N GLU A 3 -26.49 10.32 -24.25
CA GLU A 3 -25.77 9.06 -24.26
C GLU A 3 -26.51 8.05 -23.38
N LYS A 4 -27.07 6.99 -23.99
CA LYS A 4 -27.50 5.82 -23.24
C LYS A 4 -26.22 5.20 -22.66
N LYS A 5 -26.03 5.28 -21.34
CA LYS A 5 -25.05 4.47 -20.60
C LYS A 5 -25.40 3.00 -20.85
N THR A 6 -24.83 2.41 -21.90
CA THR A 6 -24.86 0.97 -22.11
C THR A 6 -24.08 0.36 -20.95
N ILE A 7 -24.77 -0.39 -20.09
CA ILE A 7 -24.13 -1.18 -19.04
C ILE A 7 -23.05 -2.02 -19.72
N ASP A 8 -21.79 -1.81 -19.33
CA ASP A 8 -20.67 -2.57 -19.86
C ASP A 8 -20.90 -4.05 -19.53
N ARG A 9 -21.21 -4.84 -20.57
CA ARG A 9 -21.52 -6.26 -20.46
C ARG A 9 -20.42 -7.03 -19.74
N LYS A 10 -19.15 -6.60 -19.87
CA LYS A 10 -18.03 -7.21 -19.16
C LYS A 10 -18.07 -6.90 -17.66
N ALA A 11 -18.34 -5.64 -17.30
CA ALA A 11 -18.53 -5.24 -15.91
C ALA A 11 -19.70 -6.02 -15.27
N PHE A 12 -20.81 -6.14 -15.97
CA PHE A 12 -21.96 -6.94 -15.51
C PHE A 12 -21.61 -8.41 -15.28
N LEU A 13 -20.91 -9.05 -16.23
CA LEU A 13 -20.47 -10.45 -16.10
C LEU A 13 -19.50 -10.64 -14.92
N SER A 14 -18.57 -9.70 -14.71
CA SER A 14 -17.64 -9.77 -13.57
C SER A 14 -18.36 -9.64 -12.22
N LEU A 15 -19.36 -8.74 -12.14
CA LEU A 15 -20.17 -8.55 -10.94
C LEU A 15 -21.05 -9.77 -10.67
N ALA A 16 -21.67 -10.33 -11.71
CA ALA A 16 -22.45 -11.55 -11.62
C ALA A 16 -21.59 -12.74 -11.15
N GLY A 17 -20.38 -12.89 -11.69
CA GLY A 17 -19.42 -13.90 -11.25
C GLY A 17 -19.05 -13.75 -9.76
N PHE A 18 -18.77 -12.52 -9.30
CA PHE A 18 -18.51 -12.25 -7.89
C PHE A 18 -19.69 -12.64 -7.00
N VAL A 19 -20.92 -12.24 -7.38
CA VAL A 19 -22.14 -12.57 -6.62
C VAL A 19 -22.37 -14.07 -6.57
N ILE A 20 -22.20 -14.79 -7.68
CA ILE A 20 -22.36 -16.25 -7.75
C ILE A 20 -21.39 -16.94 -6.78
N VAL A 21 -20.10 -16.57 -6.83
CA VAL A 21 -19.09 -17.12 -5.92
C VAL A 21 -19.50 -16.86 -4.47
N PHE A 22 -19.94 -15.65 -4.15
CA PHE A 22 -20.35 -15.26 -2.80
C PHE A 22 -21.53 -16.09 -2.28
N VAL A 23 -22.55 -16.32 -3.12
CA VAL A 23 -23.72 -17.14 -2.79
C VAL A 23 -23.33 -18.61 -2.62
N VAL A 24 -22.49 -19.16 -3.51
CA VAL A 24 -22.00 -20.54 -3.41
C VAL A 24 -21.27 -20.75 -2.08
N PHE A 25 -20.34 -19.86 -1.72
CA PHE A 25 -19.65 -19.95 -0.43
C PHE A 25 -20.58 -19.76 0.77
N ALA A 26 -21.58 -18.88 0.68
CA ALA A 26 -22.58 -18.72 1.73
C ALA A 26 -23.37 -20.01 1.99
N ILE A 27 -23.78 -20.71 0.93
CA ILE A 27 -24.50 -21.99 1.03
C ILE A 27 -23.57 -23.08 1.57
N LEU A 28 -22.39 -23.29 0.95
CA LEU A 28 -21.46 -24.36 1.31
C LEU A 28 -20.94 -24.22 2.75
N THR A 29 -20.76 -23.00 3.24
CA THR A 29 -20.29 -22.74 4.61
C THR A 29 -21.43 -22.63 5.63
N ARG A 30 -22.68 -22.87 5.23
CA ARG A 30 -23.88 -22.74 6.09
C ARG A 30 -23.97 -21.36 6.74
N GLY A 31 -23.72 -20.31 5.97
CA GLY A 31 -23.75 -18.92 6.42
C GLY A 31 -22.53 -18.48 7.23
N ARG A 32 -21.55 -19.36 7.52
CA ARG A 32 -20.33 -18.96 8.26
C ARG A 32 -19.52 -17.91 7.50
N SER A 33 -19.48 -17.92 6.17
CA SER A 33 -18.80 -16.87 5.40
C SER A 33 -19.34 -15.45 5.65
N LEU A 34 -20.63 -15.35 5.99
CA LEU A 34 -21.33 -14.10 6.32
C LEU A 34 -21.30 -13.78 7.82
N ALA A 35 -20.72 -14.65 8.65
CA ALA A 35 -20.63 -14.41 10.08
C ALA A 35 -19.79 -13.15 10.36
N ARG A 36 -20.21 -12.39 11.39
CA ARG A 36 -19.55 -11.12 11.78
C ARG A 36 -18.04 -11.27 11.95
N THR A 37 -17.58 -12.36 12.53
CA THR A 37 -16.15 -12.66 12.73
C THR A 37 -15.40 -12.79 11.41
N ASN A 38 -15.98 -13.46 10.42
CA ASN A 38 -15.37 -13.60 9.10
C ASN A 38 -15.35 -12.27 8.34
N LEU A 39 -16.43 -11.48 8.41
CA LEU A 39 -16.48 -10.15 7.78
C LEU A 39 -15.43 -9.20 8.38
N ILE A 40 -15.24 -9.22 9.71
CA ILE A 40 -14.19 -8.43 10.38
C ILE A 40 -12.80 -8.89 9.92
N THR A 41 -12.55 -10.20 9.85
CA THR A 41 -11.27 -10.74 9.37
C THR A 41 -10.99 -10.35 7.92
N VAL A 42 -11.99 -10.47 7.04
CA VAL A 42 -11.88 -10.07 5.62
C VAL A 42 -11.60 -8.59 5.52
N PHE A 43 -12.29 -7.74 6.29
CA PHE A 43 -12.00 -6.32 6.31
C PHE A 43 -10.58 -6.03 6.80
N ASN A 44 -10.11 -6.67 7.87
CA ASN A 44 -8.77 -6.46 8.39
C ASN A 44 -7.69 -6.82 7.37
N GLN A 45 -7.90 -7.89 6.59
CA GLN A 45 -7.00 -8.25 5.49
C GLN A 45 -7.09 -7.25 4.32
N ALA A 46 -8.30 -6.82 3.97
CA ALA A 46 -8.53 -5.85 2.91
C ALA A 46 -7.97 -4.46 3.27
N PHE A 47 -7.97 -4.07 4.55
CA PHE A 47 -7.50 -2.76 5.01
C PHE A 47 -6.06 -2.48 4.57
N PHE A 48 -5.16 -3.45 4.77
CA PHE A 48 -3.78 -3.33 4.29
C PHE A 48 -3.71 -3.19 2.76
N ILE A 49 -4.43 -4.04 2.03
CA ILE A 49 -4.44 -4.03 0.56
C ILE A 49 -4.99 -2.70 0.03
N MET A 50 -5.99 -2.12 0.68
CA MET A 50 -6.55 -0.82 0.32
C MET A 50 -5.53 0.30 0.52
N LEU A 51 -4.81 0.34 1.65
CA LEU A 51 -3.75 1.32 1.87
C LEU A 51 -2.62 1.17 0.86
N ALA A 52 -2.12 -0.04 0.67
CA ALA A 52 -1.09 -0.34 -0.33
C ALA A 52 -1.52 0.06 -1.75
N GLY A 53 -2.77 -0.23 -2.13
CA GLY A 53 -3.29 0.14 -3.44
C GLY A 53 -3.38 1.65 -3.65
N ILE A 54 -3.68 2.41 -2.59
CA ILE A 54 -3.68 3.88 -2.64
C ILE A 54 -2.26 4.39 -2.92
N GLY A 55 -1.24 3.92 -2.18
CA GLY A 55 0.17 4.27 -2.41
C GLY A 55 0.66 3.89 -3.80
N ALA A 56 0.40 2.65 -4.22
CA ALA A 56 0.84 2.08 -5.48
C ALA A 56 0.32 2.84 -6.72
N THR A 57 -0.71 3.68 -6.56
CA THR A 57 -1.23 4.55 -7.63
C THR A 57 -0.13 5.39 -8.27
N PHE A 58 0.82 5.92 -7.49
CA PHE A 58 1.94 6.70 -8.05
C PHE A 58 2.94 5.83 -8.80
N VAL A 59 3.26 4.65 -8.27
CA VAL A 59 4.22 3.71 -8.87
C VAL A 59 3.69 3.18 -10.20
N TYR A 60 2.42 2.75 -10.22
CA TYR A 60 1.79 2.22 -11.42
C TYR A 60 1.55 3.30 -12.48
N ALA A 61 1.32 4.55 -12.08
CA ALA A 61 1.10 5.63 -13.03
C ALA A 61 2.30 5.93 -13.94
N HIS A 62 3.52 5.58 -13.52
CA HIS A 62 4.72 5.67 -14.38
C HIS A 62 5.23 4.30 -14.88
N GLY A 63 4.42 3.25 -14.77
CA GLY A 63 4.76 1.91 -15.24
C GLY A 63 5.71 1.11 -14.33
N GLY A 64 5.94 1.56 -13.10
CA GLY A 64 6.69 0.80 -12.10
C GLY A 64 5.85 -0.29 -11.45
N ILE A 65 6.49 -1.15 -10.65
CA ILE A 65 5.84 -2.13 -9.76
C ILE A 65 6.63 -2.18 -8.46
N ASP A 66 5.97 -2.28 -7.31
CA ASP A 66 6.62 -2.57 -6.01
C ASP A 66 6.10 -3.90 -5.43
N LEU A 67 7.01 -4.85 -5.21
CA LEU A 67 6.72 -6.16 -4.61
C LEU A 67 7.22 -6.28 -3.15
N SER A 68 7.92 -5.27 -2.66
CA SER A 68 8.54 -5.24 -1.33
C SER A 68 7.56 -4.88 -0.22
N ILE A 69 6.49 -4.16 -0.55
CA ILE A 69 5.50 -3.58 0.39
C ILE A 69 5.02 -4.53 1.48
N GLY A 70 4.69 -5.79 1.16
CA GLY A 70 4.17 -6.73 2.17
C GLY A 70 5.20 -7.12 3.24
N ALA A 71 6.47 -7.26 2.86
CA ALA A 71 7.53 -7.58 3.81
C ALA A 71 7.95 -6.36 4.64
N LEU A 72 8.02 -5.20 3.97
CA LEU A 72 8.30 -3.92 4.62
C LEU A 72 7.24 -3.57 5.67
N GLN A 73 5.96 -3.77 5.37
CA GLN A 73 4.86 -3.55 6.32
C GLN A 73 5.11 -4.30 7.64
N GLY A 74 5.48 -5.58 7.57
CA GLY A 74 5.76 -6.36 8.78
C GLY A 74 6.91 -5.79 9.61
N MET A 75 7.95 -5.28 8.94
CA MET A 75 9.08 -4.63 9.60
C MET A 75 8.68 -3.26 10.21
N CYS A 76 7.89 -2.46 9.50
CA CYS A 76 7.35 -1.19 10.02
C CYS A 76 6.50 -1.42 11.27
N VAL A 77 5.59 -2.39 11.24
CA VAL A 77 4.77 -2.76 12.41
C VAL A 77 5.65 -3.23 13.57
N PHE A 78 6.64 -4.08 13.31
CA PHE A 78 7.55 -4.55 14.36
C PHE A 78 8.28 -3.38 15.05
N VAL A 79 8.88 -2.47 14.29
CA VAL A 79 9.59 -1.30 14.83
C VAL A 79 8.63 -0.35 15.54
N ALA A 80 7.45 -0.11 14.98
CA ALA A 80 6.43 0.74 15.59
C ALA A 80 6.00 0.20 16.96
N VAL A 81 5.65 -1.08 17.04
CA VAL A 81 5.19 -1.70 18.28
C VAL A 81 6.31 -1.78 19.31
N ARG A 82 7.55 -2.11 18.89
CA ARG A 82 8.69 -2.17 19.80
C ARG A 82 8.96 -0.81 20.46
N LEU A 83 9.05 0.25 19.67
CA LEU A 83 9.27 1.60 20.17
C LEU A 83 8.05 2.18 20.89
N MET A 84 6.85 1.71 20.57
CA MET A 84 5.64 2.05 21.32
C MET A 84 5.69 1.52 22.76
N ILE A 85 6.24 0.32 22.95
CA ILE A 85 6.43 -0.29 24.29
C ILE A 85 7.55 0.41 25.04
N ASP A 86 8.70 0.60 24.37
CA ASP A 86 9.90 1.11 25.03
C ASP A 86 9.85 2.64 25.27
N VAL A 87 9.10 3.39 24.46
CA VAL A 87 9.07 4.86 24.48
C VAL A 87 7.65 5.41 24.47
N ASN A 88 6.99 5.46 23.31
CA ASN A 88 5.59 5.86 23.13
C ASN A 88 5.12 5.65 21.68
N LEU A 89 3.80 5.73 21.48
CA LEU A 89 3.15 5.57 20.17
C LEU A 89 3.72 6.49 19.07
N PHE A 90 3.98 7.77 19.37
CA PHE A 90 4.41 8.73 18.37
C PHE A 90 5.80 8.43 17.82
N VAL A 91 6.74 8.05 18.70
CA VAL A 91 8.09 7.65 18.30
C VAL A 91 8.05 6.38 17.45
N GLY A 92 7.20 5.41 17.83
CA GLY A 92 6.99 4.20 17.03
C GLY A 92 6.44 4.51 15.63
N ALA A 93 5.37 5.30 15.54
CA ALA A 93 4.75 5.68 14.27
C ALA A 93 5.72 6.47 13.36
N ILE A 94 6.41 7.48 13.88
CA ILE A 94 7.36 8.28 13.10
C ILE A 94 8.51 7.40 12.60
N THR A 95 9.03 6.51 13.44
CA THR A 95 10.15 5.65 13.03
C THR A 95 9.74 4.66 11.94
N ALA A 96 8.52 4.10 12.03
CA ALA A 96 7.97 3.25 10.97
C ALA A 96 7.82 4.02 9.65
N MET A 97 7.29 5.26 9.68
CA MET A 97 7.19 6.10 8.48
C MET A 97 8.56 6.42 7.88
N VAL A 98 9.58 6.69 8.72
CA VAL A 98 10.96 6.93 8.27
C VAL A 98 11.55 5.67 7.64
N LEU A 99 11.33 4.49 8.24
CA LEU A 99 11.78 3.22 7.68
C LEU A 99 11.13 2.94 6.33
N GLY A 100 9.81 3.15 6.24
CA GLY A 100 9.05 3.06 4.99
C GLY A 100 9.65 3.96 3.91
N ALA A 101 9.74 5.26 4.21
CA ALA A 101 10.31 6.26 3.30
C ALA A 101 11.73 5.91 2.86
N ALA A 102 12.58 5.43 3.77
CA ALA A 102 13.95 5.01 3.45
C ALA A 102 13.96 3.80 2.51
N SER A 103 13.10 2.80 2.75
CA SER A 103 12.97 1.63 1.88
C SER A 103 12.45 2.00 0.49
N GLY A 104 11.43 2.86 0.41
CA GLY A 104 10.90 3.35 -0.88
C GLY A 104 11.92 4.19 -1.64
N ALA A 105 12.65 5.07 -0.95
CA ALA A 105 13.71 5.85 -1.55
C ALA A 105 14.83 4.94 -2.08
N PHE A 106 15.20 3.90 -1.32
CA PHE A 106 16.19 2.93 -1.74
C PHE A 106 15.74 2.16 -2.99
N LEU A 107 14.52 1.62 -3.00
CA LEU A 107 13.99 0.88 -4.15
C LEU A 107 13.90 1.77 -5.40
N GLY A 108 13.37 2.99 -5.25
CA GLY A 108 13.29 3.97 -6.33
C GLY A 108 14.66 4.39 -6.85
N ALA A 109 15.63 4.58 -5.96
CA ALA A 109 16.99 4.94 -6.36
C ALA A 109 17.70 3.80 -7.10
N VAL A 110 17.57 2.57 -6.61
CA VAL A 110 18.15 1.38 -7.25
C VAL A 110 17.52 1.13 -8.61
N SER A 111 16.20 1.21 -8.72
CA SER A 111 15.52 0.99 -10.00
C SER A 111 15.88 2.05 -11.04
N THR A 112 16.08 3.29 -10.60
CA THR A 112 16.21 4.42 -11.51
C THR A 112 17.65 4.83 -11.79
N TYR A 113 18.52 4.89 -10.78
CA TYR A 113 19.92 5.29 -10.97
C TYR A 113 20.82 4.10 -11.32
N ALA A 114 20.59 2.95 -10.69
CA ALA A 114 21.35 1.74 -11.01
C ALA A 114 20.76 0.96 -12.20
N GLN A 115 19.63 1.42 -12.76
CA GLN A 115 18.97 0.83 -13.93
C GLN A 115 18.66 -0.67 -13.74
N ILE A 116 18.42 -1.08 -12.49
CA ILE A 116 18.05 -2.47 -12.18
C ILE A 116 16.54 -2.62 -12.40
N PRO A 117 16.07 -3.65 -13.12
CA PRO A 117 14.65 -3.89 -13.29
C PRO A 117 13.93 -3.96 -11.94
N VAL A 118 12.88 -3.14 -11.76
CA VAL A 118 12.28 -2.96 -10.44
C VAL A 118 11.62 -4.22 -9.87
N PHE A 119 11.20 -5.13 -10.74
CA PHE A 119 10.74 -6.46 -10.34
C PHE A 119 11.82 -7.23 -9.56
N ILE A 120 13.06 -7.23 -10.05
CA ILE A 120 14.19 -7.93 -9.42
C ILE A 120 14.60 -7.21 -8.13
N ALA A 121 14.73 -5.88 -8.18
CA ALA A 121 15.08 -5.08 -7.01
C ALA A 121 14.02 -5.22 -5.89
N GLY A 122 12.73 -5.16 -6.25
CA GLY A 122 11.60 -5.27 -5.34
C GLY A 122 11.51 -6.65 -4.69
N LEU A 123 11.67 -7.75 -5.45
CA LEU A 123 11.72 -9.10 -4.88
C LEU A 123 12.92 -9.28 -3.95
N SER A 124 14.09 -8.78 -4.34
CA SER A 124 15.30 -8.86 -3.52
C SER A 124 15.10 -8.14 -2.19
N LEU A 125 14.57 -6.91 -2.24
CA LEU A 125 14.27 -6.11 -1.06
C LEU A 125 13.18 -6.76 -0.19
N GLN A 126 12.17 -7.38 -0.81
CA GLN A 126 11.15 -8.17 -0.11
C GLN A 126 11.78 -9.29 0.73
N TYR A 127 12.74 -10.04 0.17
CA TYR A 127 13.40 -11.13 0.90
C TYR A 127 14.32 -10.62 2.00
N ILE A 128 15.00 -9.49 1.79
CA ILE A 128 15.79 -8.82 2.83
C ILE A 128 14.90 -8.47 4.02
N TRP A 129 13.77 -7.79 3.78
CA TRP A 129 12.84 -7.43 4.85
C TRP A 129 12.25 -8.65 5.56
N LYS A 130 11.87 -9.70 4.81
CA LYS A 130 11.41 -10.97 5.40
C LYS A 130 12.46 -11.61 6.30
N GLY A 131 13.72 -11.62 5.86
CA GLY A 131 14.84 -12.17 6.62
C GLY A 131 15.08 -11.39 7.91
N LEU A 132 15.17 -10.06 7.81
CA LEU A 132 15.34 -9.17 8.95
C LEU A 132 14.19 -9.30 9.95
N LEU A 133 12.94 -9.28 9.48
CA LEU A 133 11.77 -9.45 10.33
C LEU A 133 11.80 -10.81 11.04
N LYS A 134 12.08 -11.90 10.32
CA LYS A 134 12.17 -13.25 10.90
C LYS A 134 13.21 -13.33 12.02
N VAL A 135 14.38 -12.70 11.85
CA VAL A 135 15.42 -12.63 12.88
C VAL A 135 14.97 -11.77 14.05
N ALA A 136 14.37 -10.61 13.77
CA ALA A 136 13.89 -9.67 14.78
C ALA A 136 12.79 -10.27 15.68
N THR A 137 11.89 -11.09 15.11
CA THR A 137 10.81 -11.76 15.84
C THR A 137 11.17 -13.17 16.32
N SER A 138 12.44 -13.60 16.17
CA SER A 138 12.83 -14.98 16.48
C SER A 138 12.81 -15.30 17.99
N LYS A 139 12.97 -14.29 18.84
CA LYS A 139 13.16 -14.47 20.30
C LYS A 139 11.88 -14.29 21.11
N GLU A 140 10.93 -13.52 20.59
CA GLU A 140 9.72 -13.17 21.32
C GLU A 140 8.60 -12.72 20.37
N THR A 141 7.37 -13.00 20.78
CA THR A 141 6.18 -12.40 20.18
C THR A 141 5.88 -11.10 20.91
N ILE A 142 5.93 -9.98 20.19
CA ILE A 142 5.62 -8.67 20.77
C ILE A 142 4.12 -8.41 20.62
N ASN A 143 3.45 -8.16 21.75
CA ASN A 143 2.04 -7.82 21.79
C ASN A 143 1.84 -6.32 22.01
N ILE A 144 0.80 -5.76 21.40
CA ILE A 144 0.37 -4.38 21.61
C ILE A 144 -0.11 -4.22 23.07
N PRO A 145 0.41 -3.25 23.85
CA PRO A 145 -0.07 -2.99 25.20
C PRO A 145 -1.56 -2.66 25.24
N ALA A 146 -2.25 -3.07 26.30
CA ALA A 146 -3.70 -2.93 26.44
C ALA A 146 -4.20 -1.49 26.21
N GLY A 147 -3.42 -0.48 26.65
CA GLY A 147 -3.71 0.94 26.48
C GLY A 147 -3.76 1.44 25.02
N TYR A 148 -3.29 0.64 24.06
CA TYR A 148 -3.29 0.98 22.62
C TYR A 148 -4.21 0.11 21.78
N THR A 149 -4.95 -0.82 22.37
CA THR A 149 -5.88 -1.72 21.66
C THR A 149 -7.00 -0.99 20.92
N TRP A 150 -7.32 0.23 21.34
CA TRP A 150 -8.29 1.10 20.66
C TRP A 150 -7.91 1.39 19.21
N LEU A 151 -6.61 1.39 18.86
CA LEU A 151 -6.10 1.58 17.49
C LEU A 151 -6.59 0.50 16.51
N ASP A 152 -6.93 -0.69 16.99
CA ASP A 152 -7.42 -1.79 16.13
C ASP A 152 -8.92 -1.66 15.78
N SER A 153 -9.59 -0.63 16.30
CA SER A 153 -11.02 -0.40 16.07
C SER A 153 -11.36 -0.09 14.61
N TRP A 154 -12.54 -0.53 14.18
CA TRP A 154 -13.01 -0.36 12.80
C TRP A 154 -13.13 1.12 12.41
N GLY A 155 -13.63 1.96 13.32
CA GLY A 155 -13.79 3.39 13.10
C GLY A 155 -12.46 4.09 12.80
N ILE A 156 -11.38 3.71 13.50
CA ILE A 156 -10.05 4.28 13.28
C ILE A 156 -9.48 3.82 11.95
N LYS A 157 -9.61 2.54 11.61
CA LYS A 157 -9.16 2.02 10.30
C LYS A 157 -9.86 2.75 9.15
N VAL A 158 -11.18 2.91 9.22
CA VAL A 158 -11.94 3.65 8.20
C VAL A 158 -11.53 5.12 8.14
N LEU A 159 -11.30 5.77 9.29
CA LEU A 159 -10.83 7.15 9.36
C LEU A 159 -9.44 7.31 8.74
N ILE A 160 -8.48 6.44 9.09
CA ILE A 160 -7.13 6.42 8.51
C ILE A 160 -7.23 6.23 6.99
N LEU A 161 -8.01 5.25 6.55
CA LEU A 161 -8.19 4.98 5.12
C LEU A 161 -8.78 6.20 4.39
N ALA A 162 -9.80 6.84 4.96
CA ALA A 162 -10.42 8.02 4.37
C ALA A 162 -9.44 9.20 4.30
N VAL A 163 -8.64 9.41 5.34
CA VAL A 163 -7.62 10.47 5.38
C VAL A 163 -6.52 10.19 4.36
N VAL A 164 -5.93 8.99 4.36
CA VAL A 164 -4.86 8.60 3.43
C VAL A 164 -5.36 8.66 1.99
N PHE A 165 -6.55 8.12 1.71
CA PHE A 165 -7.18 8.24 0.39
C PHE A 165 -7.34 9.69 -0.02
N SER A 166 -7.88 10.55 0.85
CA SER A 166 -8.12 11.96 0.53
C SER A 166 -6.81 12.70 0.24
N VAL A 167 -5.77 12.47 1.05
CA VAL A 167 -4.44 13.08 0.87
C VAL A 167 -3.82 12.61 -0.44
N VAL A 168 -3.77 11.29 -0.69
CA VAL A 168 -3.17 10.73 -1.90
C VAL A 168 -3.96 11.13 -3.15
N TYR A 169 -5.29 11.10 -3.10
CA TYR A 169 -6.16 11.58 -4.17
C TYR A 169 -5.87 13.04 -4.51
N TYR A 170 -5.74 13.89 -3.49
CA TYR A 170 -5.41 15.29 -3.68
C TYR A 170 -4.02 15.47 -4.31
N LEU A 171 -3.01 14.77 -3.78
CA LEU A 171 -1.65 14.77 -4.32
C LEU A 171 -1.61 14.31 -5.78
N PHE A 172 -2.30 13.22 -6.11
CA PHE A 172 -2.30 12.63 -7.44
C PHE A 172 -3.07 13.48 -8.47
N THR A 173 -4.16 14.11 -8.06
CA THR A 173 -5.05 14.84 -8.96
C THR A 173 -4.62 16.30 -9.13
N TYR A 174 -4.37 17.00 -8.03
CA TYR A 174 -4.29 18.47 -8.03
C TYR A 174 -2.88 19.03 -7.91
N THR A 175 -1.87 18.23 -7.53
CA THR A 175 -0.49 18.75 -7.35
C THR A 175 0.41 18.55 -8.58
N ARG A 176 1.53 19.27 -8.61
CA ARG A 176 2.58 19.10 -9.63
C ARG A 176 3.15 17.67 -9.60
N PHE A 177 3.29 17.09 -8.41
CA PHE A 177 3.81 15.73 -8.24
C PHE A 177 2.99 14.71 -9.05
N GLY A 178 1.67 14.66 -8.84
CA GLY A 178 0.79 13.76 -9.59
C GLY A 178 0.77 14.04 -11.09
N ARG A 179 0.80 15.32 -11.51
CA ARG A 179 0.88 15.68 -12.95
C ARG A 179 2.16 15.18 -13.60
N TYR A 180 3.31 15.34 -12.95
CA TYR A 180 4.60 14.89 -13.49
C TYR A 180 4.69 13.37 -13.56
N ILE A 181 4.22 12.65 -12.55
CA ILE A 181 4.16 11.17 -12.59
C ILE A 181 3.31 10.67 -13.76
N LYS A 182 2.13 11.25 -13.96
CA LYS A 182 1.26 10.92 -15.11
C LYS A 182 1.93 11.23 -16.46
N ALA A 183 2.68 12.33 -16.55
CA ALA A 183 3.42 12.68 -17.77
C ALA A 183 4.58 11.70 -18.04
N ILE A 184 5.32 11.30 -17.01
CA ILE A 184 6.39 10.30 -17.10
C ILE A 184 5.83 8.96 -17.59
N GLY A 185 4.64 8.55 -17.14
CA GLY A 185 3.98 7.33 -17.62
C GLY A 185 3.58 7.35 -19.09
N GLY A 186 3.38 8.53 -19.69
CA GLY A 186 3.14 8.66 -21.13
C GLY A 186 4.43 8.55 -21.94
N SER A 187 5.46 9.29 -21.54
CA SER A 187 6.81 9.17 -22.10
C SER A 187 7.83 9.84 -21.17
N SER A 188 8.76 9.04 -20.63
CA SER A 188 9.85 9.53 -19.81
C SER A 188 10.79 10.47 -20.58
N GLU A 189 11.00 10.23 -21.87
CA GLU A 189 11.84 11.05 -22.74
C GLU A 189 11.24 12.45 -22.96
N VAL A 190 9.95 12.51 -23.30
CA VAL A 190 9.25 13.80 -23.49
C VAL A 190 9.17 14.58 -22.17
N ALA A 191 8.97 13.89 -21.05
CA ALA A 191 8.99 14.51 -19.73
C ALA A 191 10.36 15.13 -19.43
N ARG A 192 11.46 14.44 -19.75
CA ARG A 192 12.84 14.92 -19.56
C ARG A 192 13.13 16.15 -20.41
N LEU A 193 12.74 16.12 -21.70
CA LEU A 193 12.88 17.27 -22.61
C LEU A 193 12.06 18.49 -22.15
N SER A 194 10.97 18.25 -21.40
CA SER A 194 10.15 19.30 -20.77
C SER A 194 10.72 19.82 -19.44
N GLY A 195 11.95 19.44 -19.08
CA GLY A 195 12.64 19.88 -17.87
C GLY A 195 12.21 19.17 -16.58
N ILE A 196 11.46 18.07 -16.67
CA ILE A 196 11.06 17.28 -15.50
C ILE A 196 12.23 16.37 -15.11
N ASN A 197 12.63 16.43 -13.84
CA ASN A 197 13.61 15.49 -13.28
C ASN A 197 12.93 14.13 -13.04
N VAL A 198 12.90 13.31 -14.08
CA VAL A 198 12.20 12.01 -14.10
C VAL A 198 12.63 11.14 -12.93
N GLU A 199 13.94 11.07 -12.67
CA GLU A 199 14.51 10.17 -11.68
C GLU A 199 14.05 10.51 -10.26
N ARG A 200 14.08 11.79 -9.91
CA ARG A 200 13.59 12.27 -8.62
C ARG A 200 12.12 11.93 -8.41
N TYR A 201 11.30 12.09 -9.43
CA TYR A 201 9.86 11.84 -9.31
C TYR A 201 9.55 10.35 -9.20
N ILE A 202 10.28 9.49 -9.91
CA ILE A 202 10.19 8.03 -9.70
C ILE A 202 10.64 7.66 -8.28
N VAL A 203 11.73 8.21 -7.75
CA VAL A 203 12.12 7.90 -6.35
C VAL A 203 11.02 8.34 -5.36
N LEU A 204 10.44 9.52 -5.56
CA LEU A 204 9.36 10.01 -4.72
C LEU A 204 8.08 9.18 -4.82
N SER A 205 7.77 8.54 -5.95
CA SER A 205 6.59 7.67 -6.06
C SER A 205 6.71 6.45 -5.15
N TYR A 206 7.87 5.80 -5.11
CA TYR A 206 8.14 4.67 -4.19
C TYR A 206 8.16 5.09 -2.72
N VAL A 207 8.62 6.31 -2.41
CA VAL A 207 8.54 6.87 -1.05
C VAL A 207 7.08 7.04 -0.62
N VAL A 208 6.24 7.63 -1.47
CA VAL A 208 4.82 7.79 -1.15
C VAL A 208 4.14 6.42 -1.02
N ASP A 209 4.44 5.48 -1.90
CA ASP A 209 3.92 4.12 -1.84
C ASP A 209 4.19 3.46 -0.48
N THR A 210 5.46 3.38 -0.10
CA THR A 210 5.90 2.75 1.15
C THR A 210 5.48 3.51 2.42
N ILE A 211 5.33 4.84 2.38
CA ILE A 211 4.79 5.60 3.52
C ILE A 211 3.32 5.25 3.78
N THR A 212 2.51 4.95 2.76
CA THR A 212 1.07 4.68 2.98
C THR A 212 0.79 3.40 3.76
N ILE A 213 1.73 2.45 3.76
CA ILE A 213 1.62 1.16 4.46
C ILE A 213 2.33 1.11 5.81
N SER A 214 3.14 2.13 6.13
CA SER A 214 4.00 2.19 7.32
C SER A 214 3.27 2.78 8.51
#